data_AF-A0A7Y0SG62-F1
#
_entry.id   AF-A0A7Y0SG62-F1
#
_cell.length_a   1.000
_cell.length_b   1.000
_cell.length_c   1.000
_cell.angle_alpha   90.00
_cell.angle_beta   90.00
_cell.angle_gamma   90.00
#
_symmetry.space_group_name_H-M   'P 1'
#
loop_
_entity.id
_entity.type
_entity.pdbx_description
1 polymer ?
#
loop_
_entity_poly.entity_id
_entity_poly.type
_entity_poly.pdbx_seq_one_letter_code
_entity_poly.pdbx_strand_id
1 'polypeptide(L)'
;ANFNLAGNFNSRINQNLREDKGYTYGAYGYFSGNPETGSVVFTAQVRADATVASIIEMENELNEYSQSGITDEEMKFMRQAVGQK
;
A
#
# COMPACT_ATOMS: atom_id res chain seq x y z
N ALA A 1 9.79 -0.74 0.11
CA ALA A 1 8.33 -0.75 -0.07
C ALA A 1 8.01 -1.10 -1.51
N ASN A 2 6.90 -1.78 -1.79
CA ASN A 2 6.39 -1.84 -3.17
C ASN A 2 5.75 -0.48 -3.50
N PHE A 3 6.29 0.21 -4.52
CA PHE A 3 5.92 1.58 -4.88
C PHE A 3 4.41 1.76 -5.05
N ASN A 4 3.75 0.98 -5.92
CA ASN A 4 2.32 1.14 -6.21
C ASN A 4 1.41 0.57 -5.13
N LEU A 5 1.82 -0.49 -4.44
CA LEU A 5 0.98 -1.11 -3.41
C LEU A 5 0.91 -0.24 -2.13
N ALA A 6 2.06 0.26 -1.65
CA ALA A 6 2.11 1.00 -0.39
C ALA A 6 3.29 1.98 -0.24
N GLY A 7 4.10 2.17 -1.29
CA GLY A 7 5.39 2.86 -1.21
C GLY A 7 5.38 4.31 -1.69
N ASN A 8 4.24 4.82 -2.13
CA ASN A 8 4.09 6.18 -2.62
C ASN A 8 2.76 6.79 -2.14
N PHE A 9 2.59 8.11 -2.28
CA PHE A 9 1.39 8.80 -1.81
C PHE A 9 0.12 8.36 -2.54
N ASN A 10 0.21 8.04 -3.83
CA ASN A 10 -0.87 7.49 -4.65
C ASN A 10 -0.80 5.95 -4.69
N SER A 11 -0.38 5.31 -3.60
CA SER A 11 -0.38 3.86 -3.52
C SER A 11 -1.77 3.32 -3.21
N ARG A 12 -2.08 2.09 -3.65
CA ARG A 12 -3.40 1.46 -3.46
C ARG A 12 -3.88 1.51 -2.02
N ILE A 13 -3.06 1.01 -1.09
CA ILE A 13 -3.42 0.98 0.34
C ILE A 13 -3.65 2.40 0.88
N ASN A 14 -2.84 3.37 0.45
CA ASN A 14 -3.04 4.75 0.89
C ASN A 14 -4.32 5.34 0.30
N GLN A 15 -4.60 5.15 -0.98
CA GLN A 15 -5.82 5.66 -1.63
C GLN A 15 -7.07 5.04 -1.02
N ASN A 16 -7.13 3.71 -0.88
CA ASN A 16 -8.27 3.03 -0.28
C ASN A 16 -8.52 3.56 1.15
N LEU A 17 -7.55 3.43 2.05
CA LEU A 17 -7.78 3.79 3.45
C LEU A 17 -7.91 5.31 3.70
N ARG A 18 -7.23 6.17 2.93
CA ARG A 18 -7.21 7.63 3.14
C ARG A 18 -8.25 8.36 2.31
N GLU A 19 -8.30 8.11 1.01
CA GLU A 19 -9.10 8.88 0.06
C GLU A 19 -10.51 8.31 -0.05
N ASP A 20 -10.63 6.99 -0.21
CA ASP A 20 -11.93 6.36 -0.43
C ASP A 20 -12.72 6.18 0.87
N LYS A 21 -12.05 5.67 1.92
CA LYS A 21 -12.71 5.35 3.19
C LYS A 21 -12.57 6.43 4.25
N GLY A 22 -11.53 7.27 4.16
CA GLY A 22 -11.24 8.30 5.16
C GLY A 22 -10.97 7.73 6.56
N TYR A 23 -10.36 6.55 6.66
CA TYR A 23 -10.06 5.85 7.93
C TYR A 23 -8.75 6.32 8.56
N THR A 24 -7.80 6.81 7.76
CA THR A 24 -6.47 7.27 8.16
C THR A 24 -6.11 8.59 7.50
N TYR A 25 -5.14 9.31 8.07
CA TYR A 25 -4.42 10.38 7.37
C TYR A 25 -3.36 9.86 6.39
N GLY A 26 -2.90 8.62 6.59
CA GLY A 26 -1.96 7.97 5.69
C GLY A 26 -1.74 6.51 6.04
N ALA A 27 -1.54 5.70 5.02
CA ALA A 27 -1.10 4.32 5.10
C ALA A 27 0.10 4.13 4.18
N TYR A 28 1.06 3.34 4.64
CA TYR A 28 2.28 3.09 3.89
C TYR A 28 2.82 1.70 4.25
N GLY A 29 3.69 1.19 3.38
CA GLY A 29 4.35 -0.08 3.61
C GLY A 29 5.84 0.06 3.35
N TYR A 30 6.61 -0.86 3.91
CA TYR A 30 8.04 -0.95 3.70
C TYR A 30 8.50 -2.40 3.74
N PHE A 31 9.69 -2.63 3.21
CA PHE A 31 10.39 -3.90 3.32
C PHE A 31 11.65 -3.64 4.11
N SER A 32 11.93 -4.48 5.09
CA SER A 32 13.17 -4.47 5.86
C SER A 32 13.67 -5.90 5.97
N GLY A 33 14.95 -6.12 5.74
CA GLY A 33 15.51 -7.46 5.79
C GLY A 33 17.02 -7.47 5.86
N ASN A 34 17.55 -8.62 6.24
CA ASN A 34 18.96 -8.98 6.24
C ASN A 34 19.17 -10.17 5.27
N PRO A 35 20.39 -10.71 5.12
CA PRO A 35 20.65 -11.80 4.18
C PRO A 35 19.85 -13.09 4.43
N GLU A 36 19.35 -13.32 5.65
CA GLU A 36 18.72 -14.57 6.06
C GLU A 36 17.19 -14.45 6.16
N THR A 37 16.69 -13.28 6.56
CA THR A 37 15.27 -13.04 6.82
C THR A 37 14.84 -11.64 6.42
N GLY A 38 13.55 -11.47 6.16
CA GLY A 38 12.96 -10.17 5.84
C GLY A 38 11.52 -10.07 6.28
N SER A 39 11.03 -8.85 6.33
CA SER A 39 9.66 -8.51 6.69
C SER A 39 9.13 -7.47 5.72
N VAL A 40 7.91 -7.70 5.26
CA VAL A 40 7.09 -6.68 4.60
C VAL A 40 6.10 -6.18 5.65
N VAL A 41 6.10 -4.88 5.90
CA VAL A 41 5.24 -4.25 6.91
C VAL A 41 4.34 -3.26 6.22
N PHE A 42 3.05 -3.30 6.54
CA PHE A 42 2.06 -2.29 6.17
C PHE A 42 1.55 -1.65 7.45
N THR A 43 1.40 -0.33 7.46
CA THR A 43 1.07 0.43 8.66
C THR A 43 0.21 1.63 8.34
N ALA A 44 -0.72 1.93 9.25
CA ALA A 44 -1.57 3.10 9.21
C ALA A 44 -1.99 3.47 10.64
N GLN A 45 -2.14 4.76 10.92
CA GLN A 45 -2.80 5.23 12.13
C GLN A 45 -4.27 5.52 11.82
N VAL A 46 -5.15 4.68 12.34
CA VAL A 46 -6.58 4.72 12.00
C VAL A 46 -7.42 5.22 13.17
N ARG A 47 -8.61 5.73 12.87
CA ARG A 47 -9.61 6.00 13.92
C ARG A 47 -9.97 4.70 14.65
N ALA A 48 -10.21 4.80 15.95
CA ALA A 48 -10.50 3.63 16.79
C ALA A 48 -11.70 2.81 16.29
N ASP A 49 -12.76 3.49 15.85
CA ASP A 49 -13.99 2.89 15.31
C ASP A 49 -13.79 2.21 13.94
N ALA A 50 -12.74 2.57 13.21
CA ALA A 50 -12.39 2.03 11.90
C ALA A 50 -11.33 0.91 11.95
N THR A 51 -10.88 0.49 13.13
CA THR A 51 -9.76 -0.46 13.28
C THR A 51 -10.02 -1.77 12.51
N VAL A 52 -11.16 -2.42 12.75
CA VAL A 52 -11.50 -3.69 12.10
C VAL A 52 -11.71 -3.51 10.59
N ALA A 53 -12.43 -2.46 10.19
CA ALA A 53 -12.66 -2.16 8.78
C ALA A 53 -11.34 -1.92 8.02
N SER A 54 -10.38 -1.24 8.65
CA SER A 54 -9.08 -0.95 8.04
C SER A 54 -8.24 -2.21 7.84
N ILE A 55 -8.30 -3.17 8.76
CA ILE A 55 -7.61 -4.45 8.61
C ILE A 55 -8.21 -5.23 7.42
N ILE A 56 -9.53 -5.30 7.33
CA ILE A 56 -10.23 -5.98 6.23
C ILE A 56 -9.87 -5.37 4.88
N GLU A 57 -9.88 -4.03 4.77
CA GLU A 57 -9.52 -3.35 3.52
C GLU A 57 -8.05 -3.57 3.16
N MET A 58 -7.12 -3.55 4.13
CA MET A 58 -5.73 -3.92 3.88
C MET A 58 -5.60 -5.36 3.38
N GLU A 59 -6.28 -6.32 4.02
CA GLU A 59 -6.27 -7.72 3.57
C GLU A 59 -6.83 -7.88 2.16
N ASN A 60 -7.90 -7.15 1.81
CA ASN A 60 -8.48 -7.14 0.47
C ASN A 60 -7.48 -6.64 -0.57
N GLU A 61 -6.84 -5.50 -0.34
CA GLU A 61 -5.82 -4.94 -1.24
C GLU A 61 -4.64 -5.90 -1.43
N LEU A 62 -4.18 -6.55 -0.34
CA LEU A 62 -3.09 -7.52 -0.40
C LEU A 62 -3.50 -8.77 -1.20
N ASN A 63 -4.71 -9.27 -0.99
CA ASN A 63 -5.24 -10.42 -1.71
C ASN A 63 -5.41 -10.12 -3.21
N GLU A 64 -6.00 -8.96 -3.53
CA GLU A 64 -6.17 -8.54 -4.92
C GLU A 64 -4.82 -8.34 -5.61
N TYR A 65 -3.87 -7.68 -4.96
CA TYR A 65 -2.52 -7.51 -5.50
C TYR A 65 -1.81 -8.86 -5.67
N SER A 66 -2.03 -9.83 -4.78
CA SER A 66 -1.45 -11.17 -4.91
C SER A 66 -2.03 -11.97 -6.08
N GLN A 67 -3.30 -11.76 -6.42
CA GLN A 67 -4.01 -12.52 -7.46
C GLN A 67 -3.84 -11.89 -8.84
N SER A 68 -4.04 -10.58 -8.93
CA SER A 68 -4.10 -9.84 -10.19
C SER A 68 -2.81 -9.07 -10.48
N GLY A 69 -1.96 -8.87 -9.47
CA GLY A 69 -0.74 -8.12 -9.61
C GLY A 69 -0.95 -6.63 -9.89
N ILE A 70 0.08 -6.04 -10.49
CA ILE A 70 0.13 -4.64 -10.91
C ILE A 70 -0.55 -4.46 -12.27
N THR A 71 -1.29 -3.37 -12.46
CA THR A 71 -1.85 -3.03 -13.78
C THR A 71 -0.81 -2.34 -14.67
N ASP A 72 -1.06 -2.31 -15.98
CA ASP A 72 -0.18 -1.61 -16.93
C ASP A 72 -0.09 -0.10 -16.66
N GLU A 73 -1.18 0.50 -16.19
CA GLU A 73 -1.24 1.92 -15.84
C GLU A 73 -0.39 2.22 -14.60
N GLU A 74 -0.48 1.39 -13.57
CA GLU A 74 0.36 1.50 -12.38
C GLU A 74 1.84 1.27 -12.71
N MET A 75 2.15 0.32 -13.59
CA MET A 75 3.51 0.08 -14.07
C MET A 75 4.06 1.31 -14.80
N LYS A 76 3.24 1.93 -15.67
CA LYS A 76 3.60 3.15 -16.39
C LYS A 76 3.83 4.32 -15.44
N PHE A 77 2.93 4.52 -14.48
CA PHE A 77 3.04 5.56 -13.45
C PHE A 77 4.33 5.43 -12.65
N MET A 78 4.63 4.22 -12.16
CA MET A 78 5.84 3.95 -11.39
C MET A 78 7.12 4.23 -12.19
N ARG A 79 7.17 3.81 -13.47
CA ARG A 79 8.31 4.12 -14.35
C ARG A 79 8.50 5.63 -14.55
N GLN A 80 7.42 6.37 -14.75
CA GLN A 80 7.49 7.83 -14.89
C GLN A 80 7.96 8.49 -13.60
N ALA A 81 7.42 8.09 -12.45
CA ALA A 81 7.78 8.68 -11.16
C ALA A 81 9.23 8.39 -10.75
N VAL A 82 9.72 7.16 -10.98
CA VAL A 82 11.10 6.78 -10.63
C VAL A 82 12.11 7.28 -11.66
N GLY A 83 11.74 7.36 -12.93
CA GLY A 83 12.61 7.78 -14.03
C GLY A 83 12.82 9.30 -14.15
N GLN A 84 12.08 10.12 -13.40
CA GLN A 84 12.25 11.58 -13.37
C GLN A 84 13.37 12.07 -12.43
N LYS A 85 14.35 11.22 -12.12
CA LYS A 85 15.54 11.61 -11.34
C LYS A 85 16.66 12.12 -12.22
#